data_AF-A0A9P3LXD5-F1
#
_entry.id   AF-A0A9P3LXD5-F1
#
_cell.length_a   1.000
_cell.length_b   1.000
_cell.length_c   1.000
_cell.angle_alpha   90.00
_cell.angle_beta   90.00
_cell.angle_gamma   90.00
#
_symmetry.space_group_name_H-M   'P 1'
#
loop_
_entity.id
_entity.type
_entity.pdbx_description
1 polymer ?
#
loop_
_entity_poly.entity_id
_entity_poly.type
_entity_poly.pdbx_seq_one_letter_code
_entity_poly.pdbx_strand_id
1 'polypeptide(L)'
;MWLSGLVILINAIGGIFLFLWGDYFFSSTMALLFAGFSVIQAITAGIAFLGLCNWSYMMTRMFVYVQWLVAFLATARIGIMAFQLESNKSLISSECWGAVDAEGYSPQGTTAAFYCNTPIDTFIMIFIAGLVVDYVLNLYMYFVVWRFYVRMRLYPFQKGVALSYEQGLYEI
;
A
#
# COMPACT_ATOMS: atom_id res chain seq x y z
N MET A 1 -7.96 -3.30 14.57
CA MET A 1 -7.35 -1.99 14.89
C MET A 1 -5.85 -2.01 14.60
N TRP A 2 -5.05 -2.85 15.27
CA TRP A 2 -3.61 -2.97 15.03
C TRP A 2 -3.21 -3.18 13.56
N LEU A 3 -3.92 -4.08 12.86
CA LEU A 3 -3.63 -4.37 11.46
C LEU A 3 -3.86 -3.17 10.53
N SER A 4 -4.93 -2.38 10.75
CA SER A 4 -5.19 -1.17 9.96
C SER A 4 -4.11 -0.12 10.16
N GLY A 5 -3.60 0.04 11.40
CA GLY A 5 -2.47 0.92 11.68
C GLY A 5 -1.18 0.48 10.99
N LEU A 6 -0.93 -0.83 10.94
CA LEU A 6 0.22 -1.41 10.24
C LEU A 6 0.14 -1.16 8.72
N VAL A 7 -1.04 -1.36 8.11
CA VAL A 7 -1.27 -1.08 6.68
C VAL A 7 -1.07 0.41 6.35
N ILE A 8 -1.53 1.32 7.23
CA ILE A 8 -1.31 2.77 7.06
C ILE A 8 0.19 3.08 7.04
N LEU A 9 0.96 2.55 8.00
CA LEU A 9 2.40 2.80 8.10
C LEU A 9 3.17 2.26 6.89
N ILE A 10 2.90 1.02 6.47
CA ILE A 10 3.57 0.42 5.31
C ILE A 10 3.27 1.21 4.04
N ASN A 11 2.00 1.59 3.81
CA ASN A 11 1.62 2.34 2.61
C ASN A 11 2.15 3.78 2.63
N ALA A 12 2.23 4.41 3.80
CA ALA A 12 2.84 5.73 3.94
C ALA A 12 4.35 5.71 3.66
N ILE A 13 5.08 4.74 4.23
CA ILE A 13 6.53 4.58 4.00
C ILE A 13 6.79 4.25 2.52
N GLY A 14 6.03 3.33 1.94
CA GLY A 14 6.14 2.97 0.52
C GLY A 14 5.83 4.14 -0.41
N GLY A 15 4.84 4.98 -0.07
CA GLY A 15 4.52 6.19 -0.82
C GLY A 15 5.63 7.25 -0.74
N ILE A 16 6.16 7.51 0.45
CA ILE A 16 7.29 8.44 0.65
C ILE A 16 8.51 7.98 -0.14
N PHE A 17 8.82 6.68 -0.10
CA PHE A 17 9.94 6.11 -0.86
C PHE A 17 9.78 6.34 -2.37
N LEU A 18 8.57 6.11 -2.91
CA LEU A 18 8.27 6.36 -4.32
C LEU A 18 8.30 7.84 -4.70
N PHE A 19 7.96 8.76 -3.80
CA PHE A 19 8.05 10.20 -4.08
C PHE A 19 9.49 10.72 -4.12
N LEU A 20 10.39 10.17 -3.30
CA LEU A 20 11.79 10.60 -3.22
C LEU A 20 12.68 9.89 -4.25
N TRP A 21 12.43 8.61 -4.49
CA TRP A 21 13.32 7.76 -5.29
C TRP A 21 12.65 7.20 -6.55
N GLY A 22 11.37 7.51 -6.80
CA GLY A 22 10.62 6.97 -7.94
C GLY A 22 11.20 7.37 -9.28
N ASP A 23 11.77 8.58 -9.40
CA ASP A 23 12.37 9.10 -10.63
C ASP A 23 13.62 8.29 -11.07
N TYR A 24 14.28 7.59 -10.14
CA TYR A 24 15.42 6.72 -10.46
C TYR A 24 15.00 5.38 -11.08
N PHE A 25 13.79 4.91 -10.76
CA PHE A 25 13.30 3.60 -11.19
C PHE A 25 12.28 3.69 -12.34
N PHE A 26 11.58 4.81 -12.44
CA PHE A 26 10.48 5.03 -13.39
C PHE A 26 10.55 6.43 -13.99
N SER A 27 9.94 6.61 -15.17
CA SER A 27 9.68 7.94 -15.71
C SER A 27 8.91 8.80 -14.68
N SER A 28 9.26 10.08 -14.53
CA SER A 28 8.75 10.94 -13.44
C SER A 28 7.22 11.01 -13.37
N THR A 29 6.54 10.93 -14.51
CA THR A 29 5.08 10.94 -14.57
C THR A 29 4.47 9.64 -14.03
N MET A 30 5.14 8.50 -14.23
CA MET A 30 4.67 7.19 -13.77
C MET A 30 4.98 6.96 -12.30
N ALA A 31 6.15 7.41 -11.84
CA ALA A 31 6.49 7.45 -10.42
C ALA A 31 5.43 8.19 -9.59
N LEU A 32 4.98 9.35 -10.07
CA LEU A 32 3.96 10.15 -9.41
C LEU A 32 2.59 9.46 -9.35
N LEU A 33 2.17 8.79 -10.42
CA LEU A 33 0.93 8.01 -10.43
C LEU A 33 0.97 6.86 -9.41
N PHE A 34 2.10 6.16 -9.34
CA PHE A 34 2.31 5.07 -8.40
C PHE A 34 2.36 5.52 -6.93
N ALA A 35 3.04 6.64 -6.67
CA ALA A 35 3.10 7.25 -5.35
C ALA A 35 1.72 7.77 -4.91
N GLY A 36 0.97 8.40 -5.83
CA GLY A 36 -0.41 8.83 -5.61
C GLY A 36 -1.33 7.66 -5.24
N PHE A 37 -1.14 6.50 -5.89
CA PHE A 37 -1.92 5.30 -5.56
C PHE A 37 -1.67 4.80 -4.13
N SER A 38 -0.41 4.77 -3.67
CA SER A 38 -0.11 4.41 -2.27
C SER A 38 -0.73 5.36 -1.26
N VAL A 39 -0.84 6.66 -1.58
CA VAL A 39 -1.53 7.63 -0.71
C VAL A 39 -3.03 7.34 -0.64
N ILE A 40 -3.67 7.03 -1.77
CA ILE A 40 -5.09 6.63 -1.80
C ILE A 40 -5.30 5.40 -0.92
N GLN A 41 -4.41 4.41 -0.99
CA GLN A 41 -4.46 3.18 -0.21
C GLN A 41 -4.25 3.44 1.30
N ALA A 42 -3.39 4.38 1.66
CA ALA A 42 -3.24 4.83 3.05
C ALA A 42 -4.50 5.56 3.57
N ILE A 43 -5.14 6.40 2.74
CA ILE A 43 -6.40 7.08 3.08
C ILE A 43 -7.52 6.08 3.30
N THR A 44 -7.69 5.08 2.41
CA THR A 44 -8.74 4.07 2.60
C THR A 44 -8.52 3.23 3.86
N ALA A 45 -7.26 2.90 4.18
CA ALA A 45 -6.92 2.25 5.45
C ALA A 45 -7.24 3.13 6.67
N GLY A 46 -7.05 4.45 6.57
CA GLY A 46 -7.49 5.42 7.58
C GLY A 46 -9.01 5.45 7.77
N ILE A 47 -9.78 5.43 6.67
CA ILE A 47 -11.24 5.36 6.71
C ILE A 47 -11.70 4.04 7.37
N ALA A 48 -11.06 2.91 7.05
CA ALA A 48 -11.34 1.64 7.71
C ALA A 48 -11.06 1.69 9.22
N PHE A 49 -9.95 2.30 9.61
CA PHE A 49 -9.60 2.46 11.02
C PHE A 49 -10.65 3.28 11.77
N LEU A 50 -11.02 4.45 11.24
CA LEU A 50 -12.07 5.30 11.83
C LEU A 50 -13.45 4.62 11.86
N GLY A 51 -13.79 3.87 10.80
CA GLY A 51 -15.04 3.12 10.72
C GLY A 51 -15.15 2.03 11.79
N LEU A 52 -14.04 1.35 12.09
CA LEU A 52 -13.95 0.34 13.15
C LEU A 52 -13.96 0.97 14.55
N CYS A 53 -13.29 2.11 14.75
CA CYS A 53 -13.26 2.81 16.04
C CYS A 53 -14.64 3.35 16.44
N ASN A 54 -15.37 3.94 15.49
CA ASN A 54 -16.67 4.56 15.75
C ASN A 54 -17.87 3.61 15.59
N TRP A 55 -17.64 2.32 15.28
CA TRP A 55 -18.70 1.33 14.99
C TRP A 55 -19.74 1.86 13.99
N SER A 56 -19.29 2.62 13.00
CA SER A 56 -20.18 3.33 12.08
C SER A 56 -20.58 2.46 10.89
N TYR A 57 -21.88 2.18 10.78
CA TYR A 57 -22.45 1.42 9.65
C TYR A 57 -22.24 2.11 8.30
N MET A 58 -22.34 3.45 8.25
CA MET A 58 -22.22 4.20 7.00
C MET A 58 -20.78 4.19 6.46
N MET A 59 -19.79 4.37 7.35
CA MET A 59 -18.37 4.37 6.98
C MET A 59 -17.91 2.98 6.52
N THR A 60 -18.33 1.93 7.21
CA THR A 60 -17.97 0.55 6.84
C THR A 60 -18.59 0.13 5.52
N ARG A 61 -19.82 0.56 5.21
CA ARG A 61 -20.45 0.35 3.89
C ARG A 61 -19.67 1.05 2.77
N MET A 62 -19.28 2.31 2.97
CA MET A 62 -18.49 3.07 1.99
C MET A 62 -17.14 2.39 1.75
N PHE A 63 -16.44 1.99 2.81
CA PHE A 63 -15.15 1.32 2.71
C PHE A 63 -15.23 0.02 1.89
N VAL A 64 -16.20 -0.86 2.16
CA VAL A 64 -16.35 -2.14 1.44
C VAL A 64 -16.54 -1.91 -0.07
N TYR A 65 -17.27 -0.87 -0.46
CA TYR A 65 -17.48 -0.54 -1.88
C TYR A 65 -16.22 0.03 -2.54
N VAL A 66 -15.57 1.01 -1.89
CA VAL A 66 -14.37 1.66 -2.41
C VAL A 66 -13.18 0.70 -2.46
N GLN A 67 -13.00 -0.12 -1.43
CA GLN A 67 -11.85 -1.02 -1.30
C GLN A 67 -11.83 -2.10 -2.38
N TRP A 68 -12.99 -2.52 -2.90
CA TRP A 68 -13.04 -3.45 -4.03
C TRP A 68 -12.44 -2.84 -5.31
N LEU A 69 -12.77 -1.59 -5.60
CA LEU A 69 -12.20 -0.85 -6.74
C LEU A 69 -10.70 -0.59 -6.54
N VAL A 70 -10.28 -0.23 -5.32
CA VAL A 70 -8.86 -0.05 -4.98
C VAL A 70 -8.09 -1.37 -5.11
N ALA A 71 -8.65 -2.50 -4.67
CA ALA A 71 -8.00 -3.80 -4.80
C ALA A 71 -7.79 -4.18 -6.28
N PHE A 72 -8.77 -3.89 -7.15
CA PHE A 72 -8.60 -4.11 -8.59
C PHE A 72 -7.47 -3.26 -9.17
N LEU A 73 -7.44 -1.96 -8.87
CA LEU A 73 -6.37 -1.07 -9.32
C LEU A 73 -4.99 -1.45 -8.74
N ALA A 74 -4.95 -1.98 -7.51
CA ALA A 74 -3.72 -2.46 -6.89
C ALA A 74 -3.10 -3.64 -7.66
N THR A 75 -3.92 -4.56 -8.17
CA THR A 75 -3.42 -5.66 -9.01
C THR A 75 -2.82 -5.15 -10.32
N ALA A 76 -3.48 -4.19 -10.97
CA ALA A 76 -2.97 -3.55 -12.18
C ALA A 76 -1.63 -2.82 -11.91
N ARG A 77 -1.53 -2.11 -10.79
CA ARG A 77 -0.29 -1.44 -10.35
C ARG A 77 0.88 -2.41 -10.24
N ILE A 78 0.70 -3.56 -9.60
CA ILE A 78 1.76 -4.57 -9.44
C ILE A 78 2.24 -5.07 -10.80
N GLY A 79 1.30 -5.36 -11.71
CA GLY A 79 1.61 -5.81 -13.07
C GLY A 79 2.41 -4.79 -13.87
N ILE A 80 1.97 -3.52 -13.86
CA ILE A 80 2.66 -2.45 -14.62
C ILE A 80 4.04 -2.16 -14.03
N MET A 81 4.16 -2.11 -12.70
CA MET A 81 5.46 -1.91 -12.04
C MET A 81 6.44 -3.04 -12.35
N ALA A 82 5.99 -4.30 -12.30
CA ALA A 82 6.84 -5.44 -12.63
C ALA A 82 7.36 -5.36 -14.07
N PHE A 83 6.47 -5.03 -15.03
CA PHE A 83 6.85 -4.90 -16.43
C PHE A 83 7.88 -3.77 -16.65
N GLN A 84 7.71 -2.62 -16.01
CA GLN A 84 8.64 -1.49 -16.15
C GLN A 84 9.99 -1.73 -15.48
N LEU A 85 10.01 -2.41 -14.34
CA LEU A 85 11.26 -2.82 -13.70
C LEU A 85 12.05 -3.77 -14.61
N GLU A 86 11.37 -4.68 -15.31
CA GLU A 86 12.04 -5.58 -16.25
C GLU A 86 12.53 -4.89 -17.52
N SER A 87 11.78 -3.93 -18.06
CA SER A 87 12.19 -3.20 -19.28
C SER A 87 13.38 -2.27 -19.03
N ASN A 88 13.49 -1.71 -17.82
CA ASN A 88 14.49 -0.68 -17.49
C ASN A 88 15.72 -1.23 -16.73
N LYS A 89 15.90 -2.56 -16.65
CA LYS A 89 17.04 -3.18 -15.94
C LYS A 89 18.40 -2.62 -16.37
N SER A 90 18.58 -2.36 -17.67
CA SER A 90 19.85 -1.86 -18.22
C SER A 90 20.14 -0.42 -17.80
N LEU A 91 19.13 0.45 -17.76
CA LEU A 91 19.26 1.85 -17.32
C LEU A 91 19.60 1.92 -15.82
N ILE A 92 18.91 1.12 -14.99
CA ILE A 92 19.18 1.07 -13.55
C ILE A 92 20.62 0.57 -13.28
N SER A 93 21.09 -0.40 -14.07
CA SER A 93 22.46 -0.90 -13.96
C SER A 93 23.51 0.14 -14.36
N SER A 94 23.20 1.00 -15.32
CA SER A 94 24.14 2.04 -15.77
C SER A 94 24.24 3.17 -14.74
N GLU A 95 23.15 3.57 -14.08
CA GLU A 95 23.16 4.60 -13.03
C GLU A 95 24.08 4.22 -11.85
N CYS A 96 24.12 2.94 -11.47
CA CYS A 96 24.94 2.48 -10.35
C CYS A 96 26.45 2.55 -10.57
N TRP A 97 26.91 2.46 -11.82
CA TRP A 97 28.32 2.48 -12.17
C TRP A 97 28.77 3.84 -12.73
N GLY A 98 27.88 4.85 -12.69
CA GLY A 98 28.08 6.15 -13.31
C GLY A 98 27.84 6.09 -14.82
N ALA A 99 26.57 6.17 -15.24
CA ALA A 99 26.24 6.33 -16.64
C ALA A 99 26.67 7.74 -17.10
N VAL A 100 27.40 7.79 -18.21
CA VAL A 100 27.75 9.04 -18.87
C VAL A 100 26.49 9.60 -19.51
N ASP A 101 25.88 10.58 -18.86
CA ASP A 101 24.81 11.36 -19.48
C ASP A 101 25.40 12.29 -20.55
N ALA A 102 24.64 12.62 -21.59
CA ALA A 102 25.09 13.44 -22.73
C ALA A 102 25.51 14.88 -22.33
N GLU A 103 25.24 15.27 -21.09
CA GLU A 103 25.53 16.59 -20.51
C GLU A 103 26.75 16.62 -19.56
N GLY A 104 27.47 15.50 -19.43
CA GLY A 104 28.73 15.43 -18.69
C GLY A 104 28.60 14.83 -17.30
N TYR A 105 29.73 14.28 -16.83
CA TYR A 105 29.88 13.53 -15.58
C TYR A 105 29.45 14.37 -14.38
N SER A 106 28.25 14.13 -13.84
CA SER A 106 27.86 14.63 -12.52
C SER A 106 27.81 13.43 -11.57
N PRO A 107 28.77 13.28 -10.63
CA PRO A 107 28.63 12.29 -9.58
C PRO A 107 27.53 12.80 -8.64
N GLN A 108 26.28 12.48 -8.95
CA GLN A 108 25.16 12.79 -8.04
C GLN A 108 25.34 11.91 -6.80
N GLY A 109 25.72 12.60 -5.73
CA GLY A 109 26.41 12.02 -4.60
C GLY A 109 25.63 10.96 -3.85
N THR A 110 26.33 9.91 -3.43
CA THR A 110 25.98 9.05 -2.27
C THR A 110 24.51 8.59 -2.20
N THR A 111 23.80 8.44 -3.30
CA THR A 111 22.40 8.04 -3.29
C THR A 111 22.31 6.52 -3.26
N ALA A 112 21.97 6.02 -2.07
CA ALA A 112 21.68 4.66 -1.62
C ALA A 112 22.62 3.55 -2.12
N ALA A 113 23.78 3.43 -1.45
CA ALA A 113 24.68 2.27 -1.51
C ALA A 113 23.98 0.90 -1.39
N PHE A 114 22.75 0.85 -0.87
CA PHE A 114 21.96 -0.37 -0.75
C PHE A 114 21.57 -1.00 -2.10
N TYR A 115 21.17 -0.21 -3.12
CA TYR A 115 20.74 -0.80 -4.41
C TYR A 115 21.93 -1.12 -5.31
N CYS A 116 23.01 -0.34 -5.28
CA CYS A 116 24.20 -0.63 -6.10
C CYS A 116 25.06 -1.78 -5.59
N ASN A 117 24.98 -2.14 -4.30
CA ASN A 117 25.67 -3.30 -3.75
C ASN A 117 24.85 -4.60 -3.86
N THR A 118 23.59 -4.53 -4.33
CA THR A 118 22.69 -5.69 -4.44
C THR A 118 22.48 -6.05 -5.92
N PRO A 119 22.53 -7.33 -6.31
CA PRO A 119 22.20 -7.73 -7.69
C PRO A 119 20.77 -7.30 -8.05
N ILE A 120 20.63 -6.61 -9.19
CA ILE A 120 19.39 -5.96 -9.65
C ILE A 120 18.23 -6.95 -9.71
N ASP A 121 18.47 -8.18 -10.16
CA ASP A 121 17.41 -9.20 -10.21
C ASP A 121 16.87 -9.56 -8.82
N THR A 122 17.74 -9.59 -7.79
CA THR A 122 17.32 -9.85 -6.41
C THR A 122 16.55 -8.66 -5.85
N PHE A 123 16.98 -7.44 -6.16
CA PHE A 123 16.27 -6.23 -5.75
C PHE A 123 14.85 -6.16 -6.34
N ILE A 124 14.71 -6.42 -7.65
CA ILE A 124 13.41 -6.45 -8.34
C ILE A 124 12.50 -7.51 -7.71
N MET A 125 13.02 -8.70 -7.44
CA MET A 125 12.26 -9.77 -6.80
C MET A 125 11.75 -9.38 -5.41
N ILE A 126 12.61 -8.80 -4.57
CA ILE A 126 12.24 -8.35 -3.22
C ILE A 126 11.20 -7.24 -3.29
N PHE A 127 11.35 -6.29 -4.21
CA PHE A 127 10.41 -5.19 -4.40
C PHE A 127 9.01 -5.70 -4.81
N ILE A 128 8.94 -6.59 -5.80
CA ILE A 128 7.69 -7.23 -6.23
C ILE A 128 7.08 -8.05 -5.09
N ALA A 129 7.89 -8.83 -4.36
CA ALA A 129 7.41 -9.60 -3.22
C ALA A 129 6.81 -8.69 -2.12
N GLY A 130 7.44 -7.54 -1.85
CA GLY A 130 6.92 -6.53 -0.92
C GLY A 130 5.56 -5.98 -1.34
N LEU A 131 5.38 -5.68 -2.63
CA LEU A 131 4.10 -5.21 -3.17
C LEU A 131 3.00 -6.29 -3.08
N VAL A 132 3.34 -7.56 -3.32
CA VAL A 132 2.40 -8.67 -3.17
C VAL A 132 1.98 -8.85 -1.71
N VAL A 133 2.92 -8.76 -0.77
CA VAL A 133 2.61 -8.82 0.67
C VAL A 133 1.70 -7.67 1.09
N ASP A 134 1.96 -6.44 0.64
CA ASP A 134 1.08 -5.30 0.89
C ASP A 134 -0.33 -5.52 0.31
N TYR A 135 -0.43 -6.08 -0.90
CA TYR A 135 -1.72 -6.42 -1.50
C TYR A 135 -2.50 -7.44 -0.67
N VAL A 136 -1.83 -8.50 -0.20
CA VAL A 136 -2.44 -9.52 0.68
C VAL A 136 -2.91 -8.90 2.00
N LEU A 137 -2.12 -8.01 2.60
CA LEU A 137 -2.51 -7.29 3.82
C LEU A 137 -3.74 -6.41 3.58
N ASN A 138 -3.84 -5.76 2.41
CA ASN A 138 -5.01 -4.96 2.04
C ASN A 138 -6.27 -5.79 1.79
N LEU A 139 -6.14 -6.97 1.19
CA LEU A 139 -7.24 -7.94 1.07
C LEU A 139 -7.68 -8.47 2.44
N TYR A 140 -6.72 -8.74 3.34
CA TYR A 140 -7.04 -9.18 4.69
C TYR A 140 -7.78 -8.08 5.47
N MET A 141 -7.35 -6.82 5.35
CA MET A 141 -8.08 -5.68 5.92
C MET A 141 -9.50 -5.58 5.38
N TYR A 142 -9.68 -5.75 4.06
CA TYR A 142 -11.01 -5.81 3.44
C TYR A 142 -11.89 -6.89 4.07
N PHE A 143 -11.36 -8.11 4.20
CA PHE A 143 -12.07 -9.24 4.80
C PHE A 143 -12.53 -8.94 6.24
N VAL A 144 -11.67 -8.33 7.06
CA VAL A 144 -12.01 -7.97 8.45
C VAL A 144 -13.14 -6.94 8.50
N VAL A 145 -13.07 -5.87 7.69
CA VAL A 145 -14.12 -4.84 7.67
C VAL A 145 -15.42 -5.36 7.08
N TRP A 146 -15.34 -6.19 6.04
CA TRP A 146 -16.51 -6.85 5.45
C TRP A 146 -17.21 -7.75 6.47
N ARG A 147 -16.45 -8.57 7.23
CA ARG A 147 -16.99 -9.38 8.32
C ARG A 147 -17.70 -8.53 9.37
N PHE A 148 -17.11 -7.39 9.74
CA PHE A 148 -17.71 -6.45 10.68
C PHE A 148 -19.01 -5.82 10.12
N TYR A 149 -19.01 -5.44 8.85
CA TYR A 149 -20.18 -4.94 8.14
C TYR A 149 -21.34 -5.95 8.12
N VAL A 150 -21.05 -7.22 7.81
CA VAL A 150 -22.06 -8.29 7.79
C VAL A 150 -22.66 -8.51 9.18
N ARG A 151 -21.84 -8.51 10.24
CA ARG A 151 -22.34 -8.62 11.63
C ARG A 151 -23.29 -7.48 12.01
N MET A 152 -22.96 -6.24 11.66
CA MET A 152 -23.85 -5.09 11.92
C MET A 152 -25.17 -5.15 11.16
N ARG A 153 -25.20 -5.82 10.00
CA ARG A 153 -26.43 -6.01 9.21
C ARG A 153 -27.34 -7.10 9.78
N LEU A 154 -26.76 -8.17 10.34
CA LEU A 154 -27.48 -9.29 10.94
C LEU A 154 -28.05 -8.98 12.33
N TYR A 155 -27.40 -8.11 13.11
CA TYR A 155 -27.86 -7.71 14.45
C TYR A 155 -28.21 -6.21 14.51
N PRO A 156 -29.32 -5.78 13.89
CA PRO A 156 -29.73 -4.37 13.88
C PRO A 156 -30.14 -3.84 15.28
N PHE A 157 -30.33 -4.72 16.26
CA PHE A 157 -30.94 -4.42 17.57
C PHE A 157 -29.98 -3.98 18.69
N GLN A 158 -28.67 -3.88 18.48
CA GLN A 158 -27.77 -3.31 19.50
C GLN A 158 -27.71 -1.77 19.50
N LYS A 159 -28.64 -1.09 18.82
CA LYS A 159 -28.70 0.40 18.76
C LYS A 159 -29.25 1.08 20.00
N GLY A 160 -29.65 0.35 21.05
CA GLY A 160 -30.40 0.93 22.17
C GLY A 160 -29.86 0.69 23.57
N VAL A 161 -28.87 -0.18 23.77
CA VAL A 161 -28.38 -0.46 25.12
C VAL A 161 -26.89 -0.21 25.15
N ALA A 162 -26.50 0.77 25.95
CA ALA A 162 -25.16 0.92 26.47
C ALA A 162 -24.81 -0.32 27.30
N LEU A 163 -24.64 -1.47 26.66
CA LEU A 163 -24.07 -2.63 27.30
C LEU A 163 -22.56 -2.43 27.26
N SER A 164 -22.08 -2.01 28.42
CA SER A 164 -20.70 -2.15 28.85
C SER A 164 -20.10 -3.43 28.27
N TYR A 165 -18.87 -3.28 27.76
CA TYR A 165 -18.04 -4.28 27.09
C TYR A 165 -17.97 -5.63 27.83
N GLU A 166 -18.33 -5.68 29.11
CA GLU A 166 -18.39 -6.90 29.92
C GLU A 166 -19.45 -7.92 29.46
N GLN A 167 -20.63 -7.52 28.99
CA GLN A 167 -21.70 -8.51 28.72
C GLN A 167 -21.48 -9.35 27.45
N GLY A 168 -20.64 -8.89 26.52
CA GLY A 168 -20.30 -9.65 25.31
C GLY A 168 -19.28 -10.77 25.53
N LEU A 169 -18.65 -10.85 26.71
CA LEU A 169 -17.65 -11.88 27.02
C LEU A 169 -18.24 -13.15 27.64
N TYR A 170 -19.51 -13.14 28.06
CA TYR A 170 -20.15 -14.26 28.74
C TYR A 170 -21.04 -15.12 27.83
N GLU A 171 -21.19 -14.74 26.55
CA GLU A 171 -21.91 -15.53 25.53
C GLU A 171 -20.97 -16.20 24.51
N ILE A 172 -19.68 -16.34 24.85
CA ILE A 172 -18.70 -17.13 24.10
C ILE A 172 -18.18 -18.26 24.98
#